data_AF-A0A419GMU6-F1
#
_entry.id   AF-A0A419GMU6-F1
#
_cell.length_a   1.000
_cell.length_b   1.000
_cell.length_c   1.000
_cell.angle_alpha   90.00
_cell.angle_beta   90.00
_cell.angle_gamma   90.00
#
_symmetry.space_group_name_H-M   'P 1'
#
loop_
_entity.id
_entity.type
_entity.pdbx_description
1 polymer ?
#
loop_
_entity_poly.entity_id
_entity_poly.type
_entity_poly.pdbx_seq_one_letter_code
_entity_poly.pdbx_strand_id
1 'polypeptide(L)'
;MTKDRGKGQGARGKIHKESLFPIHGPLTFLYKYIATLGFIGYIPVAPGTFGTLAGFFLIMLLKPDDMVLLIATLTLFIIGAYTSDHAEKLLGKDSSHIVIDELCGYFISVLLVPKSVGYLVAAFILFRFFDILKPPPVRNAESSFSGGAGVMLDDVMAGIYTNICLQAWRYLV
;
A
#
# COMPACT_ATOMS: atom_id res chain seq x y z
N MET A 1 -29.80 25.08 -58.87
CA MET A 1 -30.77 24.73 -57.80
C MET A 1 -30.65 23.23 -57.62
N THR A 2 -30.23 22.64 -56.50
CA THR A 2 -30.34 22.91 -55.05
C THR A 2 -29.07 22.37 -54.34
N LYS A 3 -28.34 23.15 -53.54
CA LYS A 3 -28.47 23.39 -52.08
C LYS A 3 -28.13 22.17 -51.18
N ASP A 4 -26.88 22.14 -50.71
CA ASP A 4 -26.48 22.37 -49.31
C ASP A 4 -26.70 21.27 -48.22
N ARG A 5 -25.73 21.24 -47.29
CA ARG A 5 -25.73 20.75 -45.89
C ARG A 5 -25.36 19.29 -45.56
N GLY A 6 -24.07 19.10 -45.32
CA GLY A 6 -23.50 18.96 -43.98
C GLY A 6 -24.10 17.93 -43.01
N LYS A 7 -23.23 17.03 -42.53
CA LYS A 7 -23.24 16.54 -41.14
C LYS A 7 -21.85 16.01 -40.78
N GLY A 8 -21.09 16.84 -40.07
CA GLY A 8 -19.99 16.39 -39.25
C GLY A 8 -20.55 15.77 -37.96
N GLN A 9 -20.06 14.58 -37.63
CA GLN A 9 -20.08 13.94 -36.31
C GLN A 9 -18.93 12.94 -36.38
N GLY A 10 -17.92 12.89 -35.53
CA GLY A 10 -17.63 13.54 -34.28
C GLY A 10 -16.42 12.75 -33.79
N ALA A 11 -15.23 13.16 -34.20
CA ALA A 11 -13.98 12.59 -33.72
C ALA A 11 -13.88 12.92 -32.23
N ARG A 12 -14.44 12.04 -31.40
CA ARG A 12 -14.37 12.11 -29.95
C ARG A 12 -12.96 11.65 -29.58
N GLY A 13 -11.99 12.53 -29.82
CA GLY A 13 -10.64 12.41 -29.33
C GLY A 13 -10.72 12.13 -27.84
N LYS A 14 -10.23 10.96 -27.43
CA LYS A 14 -9.96 10.65 -26.04
C LYS A 14 -9.07 11.79 -25.52
N ILE A 15 -9.64 12.64 -24.69
CA ILE A 15 -8.87 13.61 -23.93
C ILE A 15 -8.02 12.78 -22.98
N HIS A 16 -6.78 12.49 -23.41
CA HIS A 16 -5.70 12.21 -22.47
C HIS A 16 -5.66 13.42 -21.56
N LYS A 17 -6.14 13.26 -20.32
CA LYS A 17 -5.75 14.16 -19.24
C LYS A 17 -4.26 13.94 -19.05
N GLU A 18 -3.45 14.61 -19.89
CA GLU A 18 -2.04 14.79 -19.58
C GLU A 18 -2.01 15.42 -18.20
N SER A 19 -1.35 14.71 -17.28
CA SER A 19 -1.19 15.14 -15.91
C SER A 19 -0.64 16.55 -15.90
N LEU A 20 -1.37 17.47 -15.25
CA LEU A 20 -1.00 18.89 -15.12
C LEU A 20 0.30 19.12 -14.33
N PHE A 21 0.96 18.05 -13.88
CA PHE A 21 2.18 18.06 -13.10
C PHE A 21 3.36 17.58 -13.96
N PRO A 22 4.48 18.33 -13.97
CA PRO A 22 5.67 17.90 -14.68
C PRO A 22 6.16 16.56 -14.11
N ILE A 23 6.40 15.59 -14.99
CA ILE A 23 6.95 14.24 -14.67
C ILE A 23 8.30 14.34 -13.93
N HIS A 24 8.96 15.51 -13.94
CA HIS A 24 10.21 15.77 -13.27
C HIS A 24 10.09 17.05 -12.41
N GLY A 25 9.77 16.88 -11.13
CA GLY A 25 9.65 17.97 -10.16
C GLY A 25 9.87 17.50 -8.72
N PRO A 26 10.08 18.42 -7.75
CA PRO A 26 10.36 18.08 -6.36
C PRO A 26 9.23 17.29 -5.68
N LEU A 27 7.97 17.54 -6.06
CA LEU A 27 6.81 16.78 -5.58
C LEU A 27 6.83 15.32 -6.06
N THR A 28 7.21 15.09 -7.31
CA THR A 28 7.35 13.76 -7.89
C THR A 28 8.43 12.94 -7.17
N PHE A 29 9.54 13.59 -6.83
CA PHE A 29 10.59 12.99 -6.00
C PHE A 29 10.06 12.65 -4.59
N LEU A 30 9.29 13.55 -3.97
CA LEU A 30 8.70 13.34 -2.66
C LEU A 30 7.73 12.15 -2.64
N TYR A 31 6.83 12.04 -3.62
CA TYR A 31 5.88 10.91 -3.70
C TYR A 31 6.60 9.58 -3.82
N LYS A 32 7.62 9.52 -4.69
CA LYS A 32 8.47 8.35 -4.84
C LYS A 32 9.16 8.02 -3.52
N TYR A 33 9.77 9.01 -2.87
CA TYR A 33 10.49 8.81 -1.62
C TYR A 33 9.59 8.30 -0.49
N ILE A 34 8.35 8.78 -0.42
CA ILE A 34 7.37 8.30 0.56
C ILE A 34 6.95 6.86 0.23
N ALA A 35 6.58 6.58 -1.02
CA ALA A 35 6.12 5.26 -1.45
C ALA A 35 7.19 4.17 -1.28
N THR A 36 8.48 4.50 -1.45
CA THR A 36 9.60 3.58 -1.29
C THR A 36 10.17 3.55 0.14
N LEU A 37 9.54 4.25 1.10
CA LEU A 37 10.06 4.45 2.47
C LEU A 37 11.53 4.90 2.47
N GLY A 38 11.84 5.90 1.67
CA GLY A 38 13.19 6.37 1.39
C GLY A 38 13.93 5.39 0.49
N PHE A 39 15.04 4.83 0.99
CA PHE A 39 15.87 3.90 0.22
C PHE A 39 15.49 2.42 0.40
N ILE A 40 14.57 2.11 1.31
CA ILE A 40 14.19 0.73 1.65
C ILE A 40 13.64 -0.01 0.44
N GLY A 41 12.75 0.63 -0.33
CA GLY A 41 12.17 0.06 -1.54
C GLY A 41 13.20 -0.29 -2.62
N TYR A 42 14.42 0.27 -2.57
CA TYR A 42 15.49 0.00 -3.54
C TYR A 42 16.42 -1.14 -3.12
N ILE A 43 16.17 -1.79 -1.99
CA ILE A 43 16.94 -2.97 -1.59
C ILE A 43 16.72 -4.07 -2.64
N PRO A 44 17.78 -4.64 -3.24
CA PRO A 44 17.68 -5.45 -4.44
C PRO A 44 16.97 -6.80 -4.24
N VAL A 45 16.89 -7.28 -3.00
CA VAL A 45 16.32 -8.59 -2.68
C VAL A 45 15.18 -8.40 -1.69
N ALA A 46 13.97 -8.81 -2.09
CA ALA A 46 12.76 -8.76 -1.28
C ALA A 46 12.53 -7.42 -0.56
N PRO A 47 12.46 -6.28 -1.29
CA PRO A 47 12.29 -4.95 -0.68
C PRO A 47 11.09 -4.87 0.27
N GLY A 48 9.99 -5.56 -0.03
CA GLY A 48 8.82 -5.64 0.86
C GLY A 48 9.15 -6.21 2.25
N THR A 49 10.05 -7.20 2.34
CA THR A 49 10.53 -7.73 3.64
C THR A 49 11.21 -6.64 4.47
N PHE A 50 12.00 -5.77 3.83
CA PHE A 50 12.64 -4.65 4.51
C PHE A 50 11.65 -3.54 4.87
N GLY A 51 10.60 -3.34 4.08
CA GLY A 51 9.46 -2.49 4.43
C GLY A 51 8.76 -2.98 5.71
N THR A 52 8.43 -4.28 5.77
CA THR A 52 7.85 -4.91 6.96
C THR A 52 8.81 -4.83 8.16
N LEU A 53 10.12 -5.08 7.97
CA LEU A 53 11.12 -4.97 9.04
C LEU A 53 11.22 -3.56 9.61
N ALA A 54 11.11 -2.53 8.76
CA ALA A 54 11.04 -1.15 9.23
C ALA A 54 9.85 -0.96 10.20
N GLY A 55 8.68 -1.50 9.84
CA GLY A 55 7.52 -1.53 10.72
C GLY A 55 7.78 -2.27 12.04
N PHE A 56 8.39 -3.45 11.97
CA PHE A 56 8.78 -4.24 13.15
C PHE A 56 9.65 -3.43 14.11
N PHE A 57 10.74 -2.83 13.61
CA PHE A 57 11.68 -2.07 14.44
C PHE A 57 11.06 -0.78 14.98
N LEU A 58 10.23 -0.08 14.19
CA LEU A 58 9.51 1.11 14.64
C LEU A 58 8.61 0.80 15.85
N ILE A 59 7.81 -0.26 15.76
CA ILE A 59 6.93 -0.66 16.87
C ILE A 59 7.74 -1.15 18.08
N MET A 60 8.81 -1.91 17.86
CA MET A 60 9.65 -2.42 18.93
C MET A 60 10.35 -1.30 19.72
N LEU A 61 10.82 -0.26 19.01
CA LEU A 61 11.55 0.87 19.60
C LEU A 61 10.63 1.89 20.25
N LEU A 62 9.58 2.31 19.53
CA LEU A 62 8.69 3.38 19.97
C LEU A 62 7.61 2.91 20.93
N LYS A 63 7.23 1.63 20.86
CA LYS A 63 6.16 1.00 21.66
C LYS A 63 4.90 1.88 21.73
N PRO A 64 4.34 2.30 20.58
CA PRO A 64 3.17 3.16 20.57
C PRO A 64 1.98 2.44 21.21
N ASP A 65 1.13 3.20 21.88
CA ASP A 65 -0.20 2.71 22.23
C ASP A 65 -1.06 2.49 20.97
N ASP A 66 -2.19 1.79 21.14
CA ASP A 66 -3.05 1.43 20.02
C ASP A 66 -3.75 2.63 19.37
N MET A 67 -3.95 3.74 20.08
CA MET A 67 -4.54 4.96 19.49
C MET A 67 -3.54 5.64 18.56
N VAL A 68 -2.29 5.80 18.99
CA VAL A 68 -1.21 6.32 18.15
C VAL A 68 -1.01 5.45 16.92
N LEU A 69 -1.00 4.12 17.12
CA LEU A 69 -0.83 3.16 16.03
C LEU A 69 -1.99 3.21 15.02
N LEU A 70 -3.23 3.34 15.50
CA LEU A 70 -4.41 3.47 14.65
C LEU A 70 -4.34 4.75 13.81
N ILE A 71 -4.03 5.89 14.43
CA ILE A 71 -3.89 7.17 13.73
C ILE A 71 -2.77 7.08 12.68
N ALA A 72 -1.62 6.48 13.04
CA ALA A 72 -0.51 6.30 12.12
C ALA A 72 -0.90 5.41 10.93
N THR A 73 -1.62 4.32 11.18
CA THR A 73 -2.11 3.39 10.14
C THR A 73 -3.05 4.09 9.16
N LEU A 74 -4.06 4.81 9.66
CA LEU A 74 -5.00 5.54 8.81
C LEU A 74 -4.30 6.63 7.99
N THR A 75 -3.35 7.33 8.62
CA THR A 75 -2.53 8.34 7.94
C THR A 75 -1.68 7.71 6.83
N LEU A 76 -1.01 6.60 7.12
CA LEU A 76 -0.20 5.85 6.16
C LEU A 76 -1.05 5.29 5.02
N PHE A 77 -2.27 4.82 5.29
CA PHE A 77 -3.17 4.35 4.24
C PHE A 77 -3.51 5.46 3.25
N ILE A 78 -3.91 6.65 3.74
CA ILE A 78 -4.28 7.79 2.89
C ILE A 78 -3.07 8.29 2.08
N ILE A 79 -1.94 8.51 2.76
CA ILE A 79 -0.70 8.99 2.11
C ILE A 79 -0.16 7.94 1.14
N GLY A 80 -0.14 6.67 1.55
CA GLY A 80 0.31 5.54 0.73
C GLY A 80 -0.53 5.41 -0.52
N ALA A 81 -1.87 5.40 -0.42
CA ALA A 81 -2.73 5.27 -1.59
C ALA A 81 -2.47 6.39 -2.61
N TYR A 82 -2.29 7.62 -2.14
CA TYR A 82 -1.98 8.75 -3.03
C TYR A 82 -0.57 8.66 -3.62
N THR A 83 0.45 8.36 -2.81
CA THR A 83 1.84 8.34 -3.24
C THR A 83 2.17 7.14 -4.13
N SER A 84 1.60 5.96 -3.84
CA SER A 84 1.71 4.76 -4.67
C SER A 84 1.13 4.98 -6.06
N ASP A 85 -0.05 5.61 -6.19
CA ASP A 85 -0.65 5.91 -7.51
C ASP A 85 0.24 6.82 -8.39
N HIS A 86 0.98 7.73 -7.76
CA HIS A 86 1.94 8.58 -8.46
C HIS A 86 3.26 7.86 -8.72
N ALA A 87 3.73 7.04 -7.77
CA ALA A 87 4.96 6.28 -7.89
C ALA A 87 4.88 5.21 -8.99
N GLU A 88 3.74 4.54 -9.17
CA GLU A 88 3.53 3.56 -10.25
C GLU A 88 3.72 4.17 -11.65
N LYS A 89 3.33 5.43 -11.83
CA LYS A 89 3.51 6.15 -13.11
C LYS A 89 4.99 6.41 -13.43
N LEU A 90 5.86 6.36 -12.42
CA LEU A 90 7.30 6.65 -12.54
C LEU A 90 8.17 5.40 -12.53
N LEU A 91 7.81 4.45 -11.66
CA LEU A 91 8.58 3.23 -11.40
C LEU A 91 8.09 2.03 -12.21
N GLY A 92 6.94 2.17 -12.89
CA GLY A 92 6.23 1.08 -13.54
C GLY A 92 5.06 0.61 -12.71
N LYS A 93 4.04 0.08 -13.39
CA LYS A 93 2.88 -0.52 -12.76
C LYS A 93 3.30 -1.72 -11.89
N ASP A 94 2.68 -1.88 -10.72
CA ASP A 94 2.95 -2.98 -9.77
C ASP A 94 4.44 -3.05 -9.37
N SER A 95 5.10 -1.89 -9.23
CA SER A 95 6.53 -1.82 -8.92
C SER A 95 6.83 -2.34 -7.51
N SER A 96 7.70 -3.34 -7.42
CA SER A 96 8.18 -3.89 -6.14
C SER A 96 8.96 -2.90 -5.27
N HIS A 97 9.26 -1.70 -5.78
CA HIS A 97 9.89 -0.63 -5.01
C HIS A 97 8.92 0.07 -4.06
N ILE A 98 7.62 0.02 -4.34
CA ILE A 98 6.59 0.56 -3.46
C ILE A 98 6.47 -0.40 -2.27
N VAL A 99 6.73 0.11 -1.07
CA VAL A 99 6.78 -0.69 0.17
C VAL A 99 6.10 0.02 1.36
N ILE A 100 5.35 1.09 1.09
CA ILE A 100 4.58 1.82 2.11
C ILE A 100 3.31 1.06 2.53
N ASP A 101 2.75 0.30 1.61
CA ASP A 101 1.73 -0.74 1.80
C ASP A 101 2.20 -1.75 2.85
N GLU A 102 3.43 -2.23 2.76
CA GLU A 102 4.01 -3.24 3.65
C GLU A 102 4.10 -2.73 5.10
N LEU A 103 4.48 -1.47 5.27
CA LEU A 103 4.52 -0.81 6.56
C LEU A 103 3.10 -0.64 7.14
N CYS A 104 2.14 -0.24 6.30
CA CYS A 104 0.75 -0.06 6.69
C CYS A 104 0.10 -1.39 7.12
N GLY A 105 0.25 -2.45 6.30
CA GLY A 105 -0.27 -3.79 6.57
C GLY A 105 0.34 -4.40 7.83
N TYR A 106 1.63 -4.19 8.07
CA TYR A 106 2.27 -4.63 9.31
C TYR A 106 1.74 -3.90 10.55
N PHE A 107 1.46 -2.59 10.47
CA PHE A 107 0.87 -1.85 11.59
C PHE A 107 -0.52 -2.39 11.96
N ILE A 108 -1.33 -2.73 10.95
CA ILE A 108 -2.64 -3.38 11.14
C ILE A 108 -2.47 -4.74 11.81
N SER A 109 -1.49 -5.52 11.36
CA SER A 109 -1.20 -6.86 11.90
C SER A 109 -1.05 -6.86 13.42
N VAL A 110 -0.42 -5.83 13.97
CA VAL A 110 -0.13 -5.74 15.41
C VAL A 110 -1.14 -4.89 16.18
N LEU A 111 -2.17 -4.31 15.58
CA LEU A 111 -3.13 -3.44 16.27
C LEU A 111 -3.91 -4.20 17.36
N LEU A 112 -4.08 -3.62 18.55
CA LEU A 112 -4.85 -4.22 19.66
C LEU A 112 -4.33 -5.58 20.17
N VAL A 113 -3.10 -5.98 19.84
CA VAL A 113 -2.42 -7.16 20.42
C VAL A 113 -1.23 -6.72 21.29
N PRO A 114 -0.75 -7.53 22.24
CA PRO A 114 0.43 -7.19 23.04
C PRO A 114 1.66 -6.91 22.17
N LYS A 115 2.40 -5.83 22.45
CA LYS A 115 3.61 -5.41 21.69
C LYS A 115 4.88 -6.09 22.22
N SER A 116 4.74 -7.34 22.68
CA SER A 116 5.89 -8.15 23.10
C SER A 116 6.63 -8.70 21.88
N VAL A 117 7.93 -8.97 22.02
CA VAL A 117 8.76 -9.47 20.90
C VAL A 117 8.16 -10.72 20.24
N GLY A 118 7.58 -11.63 21.03
CA GLY A 118 6.93 -12.83 20.50
C GLY A 118 5.76 -12.52 19.57
N TYR A 119 4.88 -11.58 19.94
CA TYR A 119 3.77 -11.16 19.10
C TYR A 119 4.23 -10.39 17.86
N LEU A 120 5.26 -9.55 17.98
CA LEU A 120 5.81 -8.81 16.83
C LEU A 120 6.46 -9.77 15.81
N VAL A 121 7.22 -10.77 16.27
CA VAL A 121 7.82 -11.79 15.40
C VAL A 121 6.73 -12.66 14.77
N ALA A 122 5.73 -13.09 15.53
CA ALA A 122 4.60 -13.85 15.01
C ALA A 122 3.82 -13.04 13.95
N ALA A 123 3.57 -11.75 14.21
CA ALA A 123 2.95 -10.85 13.26
C ALA A 123 3.78 -10.72 11.98
N PHE A 124 5.09 -10.57 12.09
CA PHE A 124 5.97 -10.46 10.93
C PHE A 124 5.88 -11.70 10.03
N ILE A 125 5.95 -12.89 10.62
CA ILE A 125 5.89 -14.16 9.89
C ILE A 125 4.51 -14.34 9.24
N LEU A 126 3.42 -14.16 10.02
CA LEU A 126 2.06 -14.35 9.53
C LEU A 126 1.69 -13.32 8.45
N PHE A 127 2.09 -12.06 8.64
CA PHE A 127 1.86 -11.00 7.66
C PHE A 127 2.51 -11.33 6.32
N ARG A 128 3.81 -11.67 6.33
CA ARG A 128 4.50 -12.08 5.11
C ARG A 128 3.89 -13.33 4.48
N PHE A 129 3.43 -14.27 5.29
CA PHE A 129 2.73 -15.44 4.80
C PHE A 129 1.43 -15.07 4.07
N PHE A 130 0.59 -14.22 4.66
CA PHE A 130 -0.69 -13.82 4.05
C PHE A 130 -0.53 -12.87 2.87
N ASP A 131 0.46 -11.99 2.90
CA ASP A 131 0.82 -11.10 1.80
C ASP A 131 1.25 -11.90 0.56
N ILE A 132 2.08 -12.93 0.73
CA ILE A 132 2.53 -13.79 -0.37
C ILE A 132 1.39 -14.72 -0.84
N LEU A 133 0.60 -15.28 0.09
CA LEU A 133 -0.43 -16.26 -0.25
C LEU A 133 -1.68 -15.63 -0.86
N LYS A 134 -2.05 -14.42 -0.42
CA LYS A 134 -3.29 -13.70 -0.75
C LYS A 134 -4.53 -14.63 -0.72
N PRO A 135 -4.89 -15.19 0.45
CA PRO A 135 -6.01 -16.12 0.52
C PRO A 135 -7.34 -15.44 0.14
N PRO A 136 -8.31 -16.17 -0.41
CA PRO A 136 -9.65 -15.64 -0.66
C PRO A 136 -10.30 -15.11 0.64
N PRO A 137 -11.16 -14.08 0.59
CA PRO A 137 -11.68 -13.37 -0.59
C PRO A 137 -10.76 -12.30 -1.23
N VAL A 138 -9.59 -11.98 -0.69
CA VAL A 138 -8.73 -10.86 -1.16
C VAL A 138 -8.44 -10.95 -2.65
N ARG A 139 -7.94 -12.11 -3.08
CA ARG A 139 -7.62 -12.39 -4.48
C ARG A 139 -8.80 -12.20 -5.45
N ASN A 140 -10.04 -12.34 -4.98
CA ASN A 140 -11.23 -12.12 -5.81
C ASN A 140 -11.68 -10.65 -5.81
N ALA A 141 -11.27 -9.87 -4.81
CA ALA A 141 -11.60 -8.46 -4.65
C ALA A 141 -10.56 -7.53 -5.28
N GLU A 142 -9.30 -7.98 -5.46
CA GLU A 142 -8.19 -7.26 -6.12
C GLU A 142 -8.62 -6.63 -7.46
N SER A 143 -9.46 -7.30 -8.25
CA SER A 143 -9.93 -6.78 -9.53
C SER A 143 -10.89 -5.58 -9.43
N SER A 144 -11.38 -5.24 -8.22
CA SER A 144 -12.35 -4.17 -8.00
C SER A 144 -11.71 -2.81 -7.72
N PHE A 145 -10.44 -2.79 -7.34
CA PHE A 145 -9.69 -1.56 -7.02
C PHE A 145 -8.46 -1.45 -7.91
N SER A 146 -8.10 -0.24 -8.33
CA SER A 146 -6.97 0.00 -9.23
C SER A 146 -6.13 1.18 -8.77
N GLY A 147 -4.85 1.17 -9.13
CA GLY A 147 -3.88 2.20 -8.74
C GLY A 147 -3.45 2.06 -7.28
N GLY A 148 -2.92 3.13 -6.71
CA GLY A 148 -2.30 3.09 -5.38
C GLY A 148 -3.24 2.65 -4.25
N ALA A 149 -4.55 2.88 -4.36
CA ALA A 149 -5.51 2.35 -3.37
C ALA A 149 -5.62 0.83 -3.40
N GLY A 150 -5.53 0.21 -4.59
CA GLY A 150 -5.48 -1.25 -4.73
C GLY A 150 -4.23 -1.82 -4.07
N VAL A 151 -3.07 -1.23 -4.38
CA VAL A 151 -1.77 -1.59 -3.78
C VAL A 151 -1.84 -1.58 -2.24
N MET A 152 -2.36 -0.49 -1.64
CA MET A 152 -2.48 -0.43 -0.18
C MET A 152 -3.48 -1.44 0.39
N LEU A 153 -4.58 -1.72 -0.32
CA LEU A 153 -5.65 -2.61 0.17
C LEU A 153 -5.19 -4.06 0.26
N ASP A 154 -4.29 -4.50 -0.62
CA ASP A 154 -3.76 -5.87 -0.61
C ASP A 154 -3.08 -6.18 0.73
N ASP A 155 -2.15 -5.32 1.15
CA ASP A 155 -1.39 -5.48 2.38
C ASP A 155 -2.24 -5.18 3.63
N VAL A 156 -3.20 -4.26 3.52
CA VAL A 156 -4.20 -4.03 4.57
C VAL A 156 -4.94 -5.33 4.88
N MET A 157 -5.35 -6.07 3.85
CA MET A 157 -6.07 -7.33 4.04
C MET A 157 -5.18 -8.43 4.62
N ALA A 158 -3.93 -8.55 4.16
CA ALA A 158 -2.94 -9.44 4.78
C ALA A 158 -2.73 -9.10 6.26
N GLY A 159 -2.71 -7.80 6.58
CA GLY A 159 -2.64 -7.29 7.94
C GLY A 159 -3.85 -7.67 8.80
N ILE A 160 -5.06 -7.57 8.25
CA ILE A 160 -6.30 -7.96 8.93
C ILE A 160 -6.29 -9.47 9.23
N TYR A 161 -5.91 -10.33 8.27
CA TYR A 161 -5.82 -11.77 8.51
C TYR A 161 -4.82 -12.11 9.60
N THR A 162 -3.65 -11.47 9.56
CA THR A 162 -2.64 -11.62 10.60
C THR A 162 -3.19 -11.23 11.97
N ASN A 163 -3.85 -10.08 12.05
CA ASN A 163 -4.40 -9.58 13.30
C ASN A 163 -5.45 -10.54 13.88
N ILE A 164 -6.37 -11.04 13.05
CA ILE A 164 -7.39 -12.01 13.46
C ILE A 164 -6.73 -13.26 14.05
N CYS A 165 -5.69 -13.80 13.40
CA CYS A 165 -4.95 -14.95 13.90
C CYS A 165 -4.28 -14.67 15.27
N LEU A 166 -3.65 -13.50 15.43
CA LEU A 166 -3.00 -13.14 16.69
C LEU A 166 -3.99 -12.87 17.82
N GLN A 167 -5.13 -12.26 17.52
CA GLN A 167 -6.20 -12.08 18.49
C GLN A 167 -6.77 -13.43 18.91
N ALA A 168 -7.04 -14.32 17.95
CA ALA A 168 -7.49 -15.68 18.27
C ALA A 168 -6.49 -16.40 19.16
N TRP A 169 -5.19 -16.35 18.83
CA TRP A 169 -4.13 -16.90 19.68
C TRP A 169 -4.15 -16.32 21.10
N ARG A 170 -4.27 -14.99 21.23
CA ARG A 170 -4.34 -14.29 22.51
C ARG A 170 -5.53 -14.72 23.39
N TYR A 171 -6.67 -15.06 22.79
CA TYR A 171 -7.86 -15.49 23.54
C TYR A 171 -7.84 -16.98 23.90
N LEU A 172 -7.06 -17.79 23.18
CA LEU A 172 -7.00 -19.24 23.36
C LEU A 172 -5.90 -19.69 24.35
N VAL A 173 -4.96 -18.80 24.69
CA VAL A 173 -3.80 -19.04 25.56
C VAL A 173 -3.79 -18.05 26.71
#